data_AF-A0A2B9PMA5-F1
#
_entry.id   AF-A0A2B9PMA5-F1
#
_cell.length_a   1.000
_cell.length_b   1.000
_cell.length_c   1.000
_cell.angle_alpha   90.00
_cell.angle_beta   90.00
_cell.angle_gamma   90.00
#
_symmetry.space_group_name_H-M   'P 1'
#
loop_
_entity.id
_entity.type
_entity.pdbx_description
1 polymer ?
#
loop_
_entity_poly.entity_id
_entity_poly.type
_entity_poly.pdbx_seq_one_letter_code
_entity_poly.pdbx_strand_id
1 'polypeptide(L)'
;MNLQAKVDWVGTPKPYIYKDDITYDAIAIDFSLTNDDNRYKLIVLKSEENTHYKIVKYGIKPGSQKPFPIDIPFEQNMLPIIKQILHDPYVKAVLQESRS
;
A
#
# COMPACT_ATOMS: atom_id res chain seq x y z
N MET A 1 -5.79 7.78 9.35
CA MET A 1 -5.60 8.08 7.92
C MET A 1 -6.85 8.77 7.44
N ASN A 2 -6.75 9.90 6.75
CA ASN A 2 -7.93 10.56 6.20
C ASN A 2 -8.34 9.91 4.87
N LEU A 3 -9.39 9.09 4.89
CA LEU A 3 -9.86 8.36 3.70
C LEU A 3 -10.50 9.24 2.62
N GLN A 4 -10.82 10.50 2.96
CA GLN A 4 -11.35 11.48 2.02
C GLN A 4 -10.25 12.31 1.36
N ALA A 5 -9.01 12.21 1.85
CA ALA A 5 -7.88 12.88 1.24
C ALA A 5 -7.53 12.24 -0.12
N LYS A 6 -7.04 13.06 -1.05
CA LYS A 6 -6.54 12.56 -2.33
C LYS A 6 -5.18 11.89 -2.12
N VAL A 7 -4.91 10.86 -2.92
CA VAL A 7 -3.55 10.34 -3.10
C VAL A 7 -2.74 11.42 -3.81
N ASP A 8 -1.65 11.84 -3.17
CA ASP A 8 -0.77 12.92 -3.63
C ASP A 8 0.42 12.40 -4.41
N TRP A 9 0.96 11.26 -3.99
CA TRP A 9 2.07 10.58 -4.65
C TRP A 9 1.94 9.08 -4.49
N VAL A 10 2.39 8.35 -5.52
CA VAL A 10 2.44 6.89 -5.56
C VAL A 10 3.83 6.46 -6.01
N GLY A 11 4.42 5.54 -5.27
CA GLY A 11 5.72 4.95 -5.56
C GLY A 11 5.63 3.75 -6.50
N THR A 12 6.79 3.32 -7.00
CA THR A 12 6.89 2.14 -7.86
C THR A 12 6.47 0.88 -7.09
N PRO A 13 5.57 0.03 -7.66
CA PRO A 13 5.27 -1.28 -7.11
C PRO A 13 6.54 -2.14 -7.00
N LYS A 14 6.73 -2.81 -5.86
CA LYS A 14 7.88 -3.69 -5.62
C LYS A 14 7.42 -5.04 -5.07
N PRO A 15 8.09 -6.14 -5.42
CA PRO A 15 7.88 -7.41 -4.74
C PRO A 15 8.01 -7.24 -3.24
N TYR A 16 7.10 -7.86 -2.49
CA TYR A 16 7.08 -7.79 -1.04
C TYR A 16 7.11 -9.20 -0.48
N ILE A 17 8.03 -9.47 0.44
CA ILE A 17 8.07 -10.75 1.14
C ILE A 17 7.17 -10.64 2.35
N TYR A 18 5.97 -11.20 2.24
CA TYR A 18 5.05 -11.33 3.35
C TYR A 18 5.40 -12.61 4.12
N LYS A 19 5.85 -12.46 5.37
CA LYS A 19 6.21 -13.59 6.23
C LYS A 19 4.96 -14.10 6.94
N ASP A 20 4.24 -15.00 6.28
CA ASP A 20 3.20 -15.85 6.87
C ASP A 20 3.40 -17.28 6.33
N ASP A 21 2.69 -18.25 6.91
CA ASP A 21 2.76 -19.68 6.52
C ASP A 21 2.26 -19.95 5.09
N ILE A 22 1.67 -18.94 4.43
CA ILE A 22 1.13 -19.00 3.07
C ILE A 22 2.03 -18.16 2.15
N THR A 23 2.47 -18.76 1.03
CA THR A 23 3.21 -18.04 -0.01
C THR A 23 2.24 -17.16 -0.79
N TYR A 24 2.24 -15.85 -0.51
CA TYR A 24 1.52 -14.86 -1.32
C TYR A 24 2.43 -14.25 -2.37
N ASP A 25 1.91 -14.06 -3.59
CA ASP A 25 2.46 -13.08 -4.52
C ASP A 25 2.09 -11.70 -4.00
N ALA A 26 3.01 -11.12 -3.24
CA ALA A 26 2.79 -9.87 -2.54
C ALA A 26 3.54 -8.72 -3.20
N ILE A 27 2.87 -7.57 -3.30
CA ILE A 27 3.41 -6.34 -3.89
C ILE A 27 3.19 -5.20 -2.89
N ALA A 28 4.23 -4.40 -2.68
CA ALA A 28 4.17 -3.19 -1.88
C ALA A 28 4.21 -1.95 -2.78
N ILE A 29 3.36 -0.98 -2.46
CA ILE A 29 3.27 0.31 -3.15
C ILE A 29 3.26 1.39 -2.07
N ASP A 30 4.31 2.21 -2.02
CA ASP A 30 4.36 3.37 -1.12
C ASP A 30 3.46 4.49 -1.66
N PHE A 31 2.81 5.25 -0.78
CA PHE A 31 2.00 6.40 -1.17
C PHE A 31 1.92 7.47 -0.07
N SER A 32 1.50 8.67 -0.43
CA SER A 32 1.16 9.76 0.50
C SER A 32 -0.20 10.38 0.17
N LEU A 33 -0.76 11.06 1.15
CA LEU A 33 -2.05 11.74 1.03
C LEU A 33 -1.85 13.25 1.11
N THR A 34 -2.70 14.00 0.40
CA THR A 34 -2.67 15.46 0.45
C THR A 34 -2.96 15.93 1.88
N ASN A 35 -2.16 16.88 2.37
CA ASN A 35 -2.26 17.43 3.73
C ASN A 35 -2.06 16.40 4.85
N ASP A 36 -1.32 15.31 4.58
CA ASP A 36 -0.94 14.31 5.58
C ASP A 36 0.58 14.07 5.52
N ASP A 37 1.29 14.41 6.60
CA ASP A 37 2.74 14.25 6.70
C ASP A 37 3.18 12.79 6.85
N ASN A 38 2.23 11.86 7.02
CA ASN A 38 2.53 10.45 7.14
C ASN A 38 2.78 9.81 5.78
N ARG A 39 3.69 8.83 5.76
CA ARG A 39 3.88 7.94 4.62
C ARG A 39 3.10 6.65 4.85
N TYR A 40 2.57 6.11 3.77
CA TYR A 40 1.79 4.88 3.79
C TYR A 40 2.36 3.87 2.80
N LYS A 41 2.01 2.61 3.00
CA LYS A 41 2.26 1.55 2.05
C LYS A 41 1.03 0.67 1.94
N LEU A 42 0.60 0.48 0.71
CA LEU A 42 -0.37 -0.53 0.33
C LEU A 42 0.39 -1.83 0.05
N ILE A 43 0.04 -2.89 0.76
CA ILE A 43 0.48 -4.25 0.49
C ILE A 43 -0.71 -4.96 -0.15
N VAL A 44 -0.50 -5.41 -1.39
CA VAL A 44 -1.45 -6.21 -2.16
C VAL A 44 -0.99 -7.66 -2.05
N LEU A 45 -1.78 -8.50 -1.41
CA LEU A 45 -1.52 -9.93 -1.27
C LEU A 45 -2.42 -10.66 -2.27
N LYS A 46 -1.84 -11.30 -3.28
CA LYS A 46 -2.58 -12.12 -4.23
C LYS A 46 -2.40 -13.59 -3.87
N SER A 47 -3.52 -14.29 -3.70
CA SER A 47 -3.58 -15.74 -3.78
C SER A 47 -4.34 -16.14 -5.05
N GLU A 48 -4.33 -17.43 -5.40
CA GLU A 48 -5.00 -17.94 -6.61
C GLU A 48 -6.49 -17.54 -6.67
N GLU A 49 -7.15 -17.49 -5.51
CA GLU A 49 -8.59 -17.27 -5.42
C GLU A 49 -8.98 -15.84 -5.00
N ASN A 50 -8.08 -15.10 -4.33
CA ASN A 50 -8.45 -13.84 -3.68
C ASN A 50 -7.33 -12.80 -3.71
N THR A 51 -7.73 -11.52 -3.66
CA THR A 51 -6.81 -10.40 -3.43
C THR A 51 -7.13 -9.75 -2.08
N HIS A 52 -6.15 -9.71 -1.19
CA HIS A 52 -6.24 -9.03 0.09
C HIS A 52 -5.41 -7.75 0.08
N TYR A 53 -5.88 -6.76 0.83
CA TYR A 53 -5.20 -5.48 0.95
C TYR A 53 -4.86 -5.20 2.41
N LYS A 54 -3.65 -4.73 2.63
CA LYS A 54 -3.19 -4.23 3.93
C LYS A 54 -2.59 -2.85 3.73
N ILE A 55 -2.88 -1.92 4.63
CA ILE A 55 -2.24 -0.60 4.64
C ILE A 55 -1.42 -0.46 5.92
N VAL A 56 -0.18 -0.06 5.74
CA VAL A 56 0.75 0.24 6.83
C VAL A 56 1.04 1.72 6.81
N LYS A 57 0.96 2.36 7.97
CA LYS A 57 1.42 3.73 8.20
C LYS A 57 2.87 3.69 8.70
N TYR A 58 3.74 4.45 8.06
CA TYR A 58 5.09 4.74 8.54
C TYR A 58 5.08 6.16 9.10
N GLY A 59 4.90 6.28 10.42
CA GLY A 59 4.98 7.56 11.12
C GLY A 59 6.41 7.85 11.56
N ILE A 60 6.78 9.12 11.68
CA ILE A 60 7.91 9.54 12.53
C ILE A 60 7.39 9.55 13.97
N LYS A 61 7.69 8.51 14.76
CA LYS A 61 7.38 8.53 16.20
C LYS A 61 8.28 9.58 16.88
N PRO A 62 7.76 10.47 17.74
CA PRO A 62 8.60 11.38 18.53
C PRO A 62 9.68 10.58 19.28
N GLY A 63 10.95 10.91 19.04
CA GLY A 63 12.11 10.24 19.65
C GLY A 63 12.61 8.97 18.94
N SER A 64 12.03 8.57 17.79
CA SER A 64 12.55 7.45 16.98
C SER A 64 13.29 7.94 15.74
N GLN A 65 14.53 7.47 15.54
CA GLN A 65 15.33 7.76 14.34
C GLN A 65 14.83 7.03 13.08
N LYS A 66 14.02 5.97 13.22
CA LYS A 66 13.45 5.23 12.09
C LYS A 66 11.93 5.15 12.23
N PRO A 67 11.18 5.33 11.12
CA PRO A 67 9.74 5.21 11.16
C PRO A 67 9.33 3.78 11.51
N PHE A 68 8.49 3.62 12.53
CA PHE A 68 7.92 2.32 12.89
C PHE A 68 6.67 2.04 12.05
N PRO A 69 6.54 0.85 11.44
CA PRO A 69 5.30 0.46 10.78
C PRO A 69 4.18 0.33 11.81
N ILE A 70 3.04 0.95 11.53
CA ILE A 70 1.80 0.82 12.28
C ILE A 70 0.76 0.24 11.31
N ASP A 71 0.29 -0.96 11.60
CA ASP A 71 -0.77 -1.59 10.82
C ASP A 71 -2.08 -0.82 11.00
N ILE A 72 -2.73 -0.49 9.89
CA ILE A 72 -4.07 0.13 9.89
C ILE A 72 -5.09 -1.00 9.74
N PRO A 73 -6.05 -1.15 10.66
CA PRO A 73 -7.16 -2.07 10.49
C PRO A 73 -7.88 -1.82 9.16
N PHE A 74 -8.19 -2.89 8.44
CA PHE A 74 -8.88 -2.77 7.16
C PHE A 74 -10.35 -2.37 7.38
N GLU A 75 -10.78 -1.33 6.68
CA GLU A 75 -12.17 -0.87 6.62
C GLU A 75 -12.63 -0.83 5.14
N GLN A 76 -13.88 -1.19 4.88
CA GLN A 76 -14.40 -1.28 3.49
C GLN A 76 -14.40 0.08 2.77
N ASN A 77 -14.55 1.18 3.51
CA ASN A 77 -14.43 2.56 3.03
C ASN A 77 -13.01 2.92 2.52
N MET A 78 -12.02 2.04 2.70
CA MET A 78 -10.66 2.18 2.15
C MET A 78 -10.57 1.71 0.70
N LEU A 79 -11.56 0.98 0.19
CA LEU A 79 -11.54 0.48 -1.19
C LEU A 79 -11.40 1.59 -2.26
N PRO A 80 -12.04 2.78 -2.16
CA PRO A 80 -11.87 3.86 -3.12
C PRO A 80 -10.41 4.33 -3.25
N ILE A 81 -9.70 4.49 -2.13
CA ILE A 81 -8.31 4.97 -2.15
C ILE A 81 -7.36 3.90 -2.70
N ILE A 82 -7.61 2.63 -2.36
CA ILE A 82 -6.88 1.49 -2.92
C ILE A 82 -7.09 1.44 -4.44
N LYS A 83 -8.33 1.59 -4.92
CA LYS A 83 -8.62 1.65 -6.36
C LYS A 83 -7.93 2.83 -7.03
N GLN A 84 -7.85 4.00 -6.39
CA GLN A 84 -7.12 5.14 -6.94
C GLN A 84 -5.64 4.81 -7.15
N ILE A 85 -4.98 4.21 -6.16
CA ILE A 85 -3.57 3.79 -6.23
C ILE A 85 -3.37 2.73 -7.33
N LEU A 86 -4.21 1.70 -7.38
CA LEU A 86 -4.08 0.62 -8.37
C LEU A 86 -4.44 1.06 -9.81
N HIS A 87 -5.19 2.16 -9.95
CA HIS A 87 -5.51 2.73 -11.25
C HIS A 87 -4.51 3.78 -11.74
N ASP A 88 -3.54 4.15 -10.90
CA ASP A 88 -2.43 5.02 -11.30
C ASP A 88 -1.74 4.44 -12.56
N PRO A 89 -1.52 5.24 -13.62
CA PRO A 89 -0.96 4.75 -14.87
C PRO A 89 0.40 4.07 -14.71
N TYR A 90 1.26 4.59 -13.82
CA TYR A 90 2.58 4.03 -13.59
C TYR A 90 2.50 2.73 -12.81
N VAL A 91 1.64 2.66 -11.79
CA VAL A 91 1.36 1.39 -11.08
C VAL A 91 0.84 0.33 -12.05
N LYS A 92 -0.13 0.67 -12.90
CA LYS A 92 -0.68 -0.25 -13.90
C LYS A 92 0.37 -0.80 -14.83
N ALA A 93 1.22 0.06 -15.39
CA ALA A 93 2.28 -0.34 -16.31
C ALA A 93 3.21 -1.37 -15.68
N VAL A 94 3.73 -1.08 -14.47
CA VAL A 94 4.65 -1.98 -13.77
C VAL A 94 3.99 -3.31 -13.41
N LEU A 95 2.73 -3.29 -12.96
CA LEU A 95 1.97 -4.50 -12.64
C LEU A 95 1.61 -5.36 -13.87
N GLN A 96 1.58 -4.77 -15.07
CA GLN A 96 1.35 -5.48 -16.33
C GLN A 96 2.65 -6.05 -16.91
N GLU A 97 3.74 -5.29 -16.85
CA GLU A 97 5.08 -5.76 -17.28
C GLU A 97 5.55 -6.95 -16.47
N SER A 98 5.34 -6.93 -15.15
CA SER A 98 5.69 -8.05 -14.25
C SER A 98 4.88 -9.34 -14.47
N ARG A 99 3.87 -9.32 -15.34
CA ARG A 99 3.05 -10.49 -15.72
C ARG A 99 3.39 -11.05 -17.10
N SER A 100 4.29 -10.42 -17.83
CA SER A 100 4.76 -10.84 -19.17
C SER A 100 6.04 -11.66 -19.05
#